data_AF-A0A536L055-F1
#
_entry.id   AF-A0A536L055-F1
#
_cell.length_a   1.000
_cell.length_b   1.000
_cell.length_c   1.000
_cell.angle_alpha   90.00
_cell.angle_beta   90.00
_cell.angle_gamma   90.00
#
_symmetry.space_group_name_H-M   'P 1'
#
loop_
_entity.id
_entity.type
_entity.pdbx_description
1 polymer ?
#
loop_
_entity_poly.entity_id
_entity_poly.type
_entity_poly.pdbx_seq_one_letter_code
_entity_poly.pdbx_strand_id
1 'polypeptide(L)'
;MAQVLAEVRLAGSPLQSYRHVCAFFRSPDEFYTVLLPFIKEGFDRRERALHIVDPKLRAEHIRRLEGIGIDTAAAEASQQLELRVWEEAYLRGGHFVPDAMLTLLEERLSAGQTEGFPLTRLVATVEWALQDRPGVDDLVEYEARVNYLAASHADALVCCYDLTQFGAGLVMDVLRTHPMAIIGGTLHENPFFVPPDLLLQELRGREPAGLN
;
A
#
# COMPACT_ATOMS: atom_id res chain seq x y z
N MET A 1 7.34 22.04 18.92
CA MET A 1 5.86 22.08 18.81
C MET A 1 5.46 20.81 18.10
N ALA A 2 4.61 19.97 18.69
CA ALA A 2 4.10 18.79 17.99
C ALA A 2 3.32 19.28 16.77
N GLN A 3 3.78 18.93 15.58
CA GLN A 3 3.07 19.23 14.34
C GLN A 3 1.74 18.49 14.43
N VAL A 4 0.64 19.24 14.48
CA VAL A 4 -0.70 18.64 14.40
C VAL A 4 -0.77 18.04 12.99
N LEU A 5 -0.60 16.72 12.91
CA LEU A 5 -0.72 15.99 11.66
C LEU A 5 -2.12 16.27 11.13
N ALA A 6 -2.17 16.88 9.96
CA ALA A 6 -3.42 17.29 9.38
C ALA A 6 -4.22 16.03 9.00
N GLU A 7 -5.52 16.02 9.32
CA GLU A 7 -6.42 14.90 9.03
C GLU A 7 -6.24 14.48 7.56
N VAL A 8 -5.99 13.19 7.33
CA VAL A 8 -5.91 12.62 5.98
C VAL A 8 -7.22 11.89 5.73
N ARG A 9 -7.86 12.15 4.58
CA ARG A 9 -9.15 11.55 4.24
C ARG A 9 -8.98 10.52 3.14
N LEU A 10 -9.56 9.34 3.33
CA LEU A 10 -9.55 8.25 2.37
C LEU A 10 -10.98 7.71 2.24
N ALA A 11 -11.46 7.56 0.99
CA ALA A 11 -12.83 7.13 0.70
C ALA A 11 -13.90 7.95 1.46
N GLY A 12 -13.71 9.28 1.54
CA GLY A 12 -14.67 10.21 2.16
C GLY A 12 -14.61 10.31 3.70
N SER A 13 -13.80 9.47 4.36
CA SER A 13 -13.70 9.41 5.83
C SER A 13 -12.28 9.75 6.30
N PRO A 14 -12.12 10.29 7.53
CA PRO A 14 -10.81 10.49 8.11
C PRO A 14 -10.12 9.14 8.39
N LEU A 15 -8.85 9.03 8.01
CA LEU A 15 -7.96 7.98 8.52
C LEU A 15 -7.70 8.24 9.99
N GLN A 16 -8.00 7.23 10.81
CA GLN A 16 -7.78 7.26 12.25
C GLN A 16 -6.30 7.04 12.60
N SER A 17 -6.03 6.54 13.81
CA SER A 17 -4.69 6.16 14.28
C SER A 17 -4.04 5.08 13.42
N TYR A 18 -4.84 4.23 12.78
CA TYR A 18 -4.36 3.17 11.89
C TYR A 18 -4.31 3.66 10.44
N ARG A 19 -3.14 3.51 9.82
CA ARG A 19 -2.86 4.07 8.49
C ARG A 19 -2.40 3.01 7.49
N HIS A 20 -2.51 1.74 7.84
CA HIS A 20 -2.34 0.61 6.94
C HIS A 20 -3.71 0.10 6.49
N VAL A 21 -4.02 0.23 5.20
CA VAL A 21 -5.35 0.05 4.63
C VAL A 21 -5.32 -0.94 3.48
N CYS A 22 -6.14 -1.99 3.53
CA CYS A 22 -6.41 -2.79 2.34
C CYS A 22 -7.59 -2.18 1.58
N ALA A 23 -7.43 -1.91 0.29
CA ALA A 23 -8.46 -1.39 -0.57
C ALA A 23 -8.86 -2.43 -1.62
N PHE A 24 -10.11 -2.85 -1.58
CA PHE A 24 -10.63 -3.86 -2.50
C PHE A 24 -11.45 -3.21 -3.62
N PHE A 25 -11.14 -3.59 -4.85
CA PHE A 25 -11.84 -3.10 -6.04
C PHE A 25 -12.22 -4.25 -6.97
N ARG A 26 -13.24 -4.05 -7.79
CA ARG A 26 -13.72 -4.99 -8.82
C ARG A 26 -13.44 -4.51 -10.24
N SER A 27 -12.91 -3.29 -10.38
CA SER A 27 -12.56 -2.71 -11.67
C SER A 27 -11.55 -1.57 -11.51
N PRO A 28 -10.79 -1.25 -12.58
CA PRO A 28 -9.94 -0.06 -12.60
C PRO A 28 -10.71 1.24 -12.33
N ASP A 29 -11.94 1.38 -12.82
CA ASP A 29 -12.73 2.59 -12.59
C ASP A 29 -13.14 2.76 -11.12
N GLU A 30 -13.43 1.66 -10.42
CA GLU A 30 -13.67 1.68 -8.96
C GLU A 30 -12.40 2.11 -8.21
N PHE A 31 -11.24 1.51 -8.56
CA PHE A 31 -9.94 1.90 -7.99
C PHE A 31 -9.69 3.41 -8.10
N TYR A 32 -9.82 3.97 -9.31
CA TYR A 32 -9.56 5.40 -9.54
C TYR A 32 -10.63 6.30 -8.92
N THR A 33 -11.90 5.90 -8.93
CA THR A 33 -12.97 6.67 -8.27
C THR A 33 -12.70 6.85 -6.78
N VAL A 34 -12.18 5.82 -6.13
CA VAL A 34 -11.88 5.83 -4.70
C VAL A 34 -10.57 6.55 -4.38
N LEU A 35 -9.50 6.30 -5.15
CA LEU A 35 -8.16 6.76 -4.78
C LEU A 35 -7.77 8.12 -5.37
N LEU A 36 -8.33 8.54 -6.51
CA LEU A 36 -7.96 9.84 -7.09
C LEU A 36 -8.22 11.03 -6.16
N PRO A 37 -9.34 11.10 -5.39
CA PRO A 37 -9.53 12.16 -4.40
C PRO A 37 -8.43 12.18 -3.32
N PHE A 38 -8.06 11.00 -2.81
CA PHE A 38 -7.00 10.85 -1.82
C PHE A 38 -5.63 11.25 -2.39
N ILE A 39 -5.32 10.86 -3.61
CA ILE A 39 -4.08 11.23 -4.28
C ILE A 39 -4.04 12.74 -4.53
N LYS A 40 -5.10 13.31 -5.10
CA LYS A 40 -5.21 14.73 -5.40
C LYS A 40 -5.02 15.61 -4.17
N GLU A 41 -5.69 15.26 -3.07
CA GLU A 41 -5.55 15.98 -1.81
C GLU A 41 -4.09 15.98 -1.32
N GLY A 42 -3.37 14.86 -1.45
CA GLY A 42 -1.94 14.79 -1.11
C GLY A 42 -1.10 15.76 -1.95
N PHE A 43 -1.32 15.81 -3.27
CA PHE A 43 -0.64 16.76 -4.14
C PHE A 43 -0.93 18.22 -3.78
N ASP A 44 -2.20 18.55 -3.56
CA ASP A 44 -2.65 19.90 -3.19
C ASP A 44 -2.05 20.36 -1.84
N ARG A 45 -1.72 19.40 -0.95
CA ARG A 45 -1.08 19.63 0.35
C ARG A 45 0.45 19.58 0.32
N ARG A 46 1.07 19.40 -0.85
CA ARG A 46 2.52 19.20 -1.01
C ARG A 46 3.05 17.98 -0.25
N GLU A 47 2.23 16.94 -0.15
CA GLU A 47 2.64 15.64 0.38
C GLU A 47 3.25 14.81 -0.73
N ARG A 48 4.12 13.87 -0.35
CA ARG A 48 4.80 12.95 -1.26
C ARG A 48 3.88 11.80 -1.64
N ALA A 49 3.90 11.38 -2.89
CA ALA A 49 3.17 10.23 -3.41
C ALA A 49 4.17 9.13 -3.80
N LEU A 50 4.07 7.97 -3.16
CA LEU A 50 4.81 6.77 -3.55
C LEU A 50 3.84 5.76 -4.15
N HIS A 51 3.86 5.58 -5.45
CA HIS A 51 2.96 4.68 -6.16
C HIS A 51 3.73 3.48 -6.69
N ILE A 52 3.26 2.27 -6.37
CA ILE A 52 3.84 1.02 -6.91
C ILE A 52 2.74 0.31 -7.69
N VAL A 53 2.90 0.19 -9.01
CA VAL A 53 1.83 -0.27 -9.91
C VAL A 53 2.25 -1.48 -10.75
N ASP A 54 1.26 -2.20 -11.31
CA ASP A 54 1.52 -3.17 -12.38
C ASP A 54 2.20 -2.45 -13.58
N PRO A 55 3.32 -2.97 -14.11
CA PRO A 55 3.99 -2.39 -15.28
C PRO A 55 3.07 -2.20 -16.49
N LYS A 56 2.08 -3.08 -16.69
CA LYS A 56 1.09 -2.99 -17.76
C LYS A 56 0.14 -1.79 -17.58
N LEU A 57 -0.07 -1.36 -16.35
CA LEU A 57 -0.99 -0.28 -16.00
C LEU A 57 -0.28 1.06 -15.79
N ARG A 58 1.05 1.12 -15.77
CA ARG A 58 1.83 2.35 -15.53
C ARG A 58 1.38 3.52 -16.41
N ALA A 59 1.25 3.30 -17.72
CA ALA A 59 0.85 4.35 -18.65
C ALA A 59 -0.59 4.83 -18.42
N GLU A 60 -1.51 3.92 -18.09
CA GLU A 60 -2.88 4.29 -17.73
C GLU A 60 -2.92 5.07 -16.42
N HIS A 61 -2.12 4.65 -15.44
CA HIS A 61 -2.02 5.31 -14.15
C HIS A 61 -1.57 6.77 -14.30
N ILE A 62 -0.52 7.02 -15.08
CA ILE A 62 -0.07 8.38 -15.42
C ILE A 62 -1.21 9.20 -16.04
N ARG A 63 -1.88 8.66 -17.08
CA ARG A 63 -3.01 9.35 -17.73
C ARG A 63 -4.14 9.70 -16.76
N ARG A 64 -4.45 8.81 -15.81
CA ARG A 64 -5.50 9.04 -14.80
C ARG A 64 -5.10 10.14 -13.80
N LEU A 65 -3.84 10.20 -13.40
CA LEU A 65 -3.30 11.29 -12.57
C LEU A 65 -3.34 12.64 -13.32
N GLU A 66 -2.89 12.66 -14.58
CA GLU A 66 -2.94 13.86 -15.41
C GLU A 66 -4.38 14.34 -15.65
N GLY A 67 -5.32 13.41 -15.82
CA GLY A 67 -6.74 13.70 -15.98
C GLY A 67 -7.39 14.44 -14.81
N ILE A 68 -6.80 14.38 -13.61
CA ILE A 68 -7.24 15.15 -12.43
C ILE A 68 -6.39 16.39 -12.16
N GLY A 69 -5.51 16.77 -13.10
CA GLY A 69 -4.71 17.98 -13.05
C GLY A 69 -3.36 17.84 -12.34
N ILE A 70 -2.85 16.61 -12.15
CA ILE A 70 -1.49 16.40 -11.64
C ILE A 70 -0.52 16.41 -12.81
N ASP A 71 0.41 17.36 -12.84
CA ASP A 71 1.55 17.34 -13.77
C ASP A 71 2.56 16.28 -13.27
N THR A 72 2.45 15.07 -13.82
CA THR A 72 3.26 13.93 -13.37
C THR A 72 4.75 14.14 -13.63
N ALA A 73 5.11 14.78 -14.74
CA ALA A 73 6.51 15.07 -15.07
C ALA A 73 7.13 16.09 -14.09
N ALA A 74 6.41 17.17 -13.77
CA ALA A 74 6.87 18.14 -12.78
C ALA A 74 6.91 17.55 -11.36
N ALA A 75 5.97 16.68 -11.03
CA ALA A 75 5.92 15.98 -9.75
C ALA A 75 7.08 14.98 -9.59
N GLU A 76 7.44 14.22 -10.63
CA GLU A 76 8.61 13.34 -10.61
C GLU A 76 9.91 14.15 -10.51
N ALA A 77 10.02 15.25 -11.27
CA ALA A 77 11.19 16.13 -11.24
C ALA A 77 11.41 16.81 -9.87
N SER A 78 10.34 17.10 -9.14
CA SER A 78 10.39 17.66 -7.78
C SER A 78 10.43 16.59 -6.68
N GLN A 79 10.52 15.30 -7.05
CA GLN A 79 10.46 14.14 -6.15
C GLN A 79 9.15 14.02 -5.34
N GLN A 80 8.14 14.83 -5.65
CA GLN A 80 6.82 14.72 -5.02
C GLN A 80 6.09 13.45 -5.46
N LEU A 81 6.32 12.97 -6.69
CA LEU A 81 5.84 11.68 -7.18
C LEU A 81 7.01 10.71 -7.38
N GLU A 82 6.95 9.57 -6.71
CA GLU A 82 7.79 8.41 -7.01
C GLU A 82 6.88 7.29 -7.54
N LEU A 83 6.94 7.03 -8.85
CA LEU A 83 6.19 5.96 -9.50
C LEU A 83 7.12 4.80 -9.85
N ARG A 84 6.87 3.64 -9.24
CA ARG A 84 7.59 2.40 -9.48
C ARG A 84 6.67 1.35 -10.08
N VAL A 85 7.25 0.44 -10.86
CA VAL A 85 6.57 -0.83 -11.18
C VAL A 85 6.97 -1.91 -10.18
N TRP A 86 6.21 -3.00 -10.07
CA TRP A 86 6.50 -4.02 -9.06
C TRP A 86 7.90 -4.66 -9.22
N GLU A 87 8.53 -4.67 -10.41
CA GLU A 87 9.86 -5.25 -10.62
C GLU A 87 10.96 -4.37 -10.02
N GLU A 88 10.67 -3.09 -9.82
CA GLU A 88 11.56 -2.11 -9.20
C GLU A 88 11.38 -2.06 -7.67
N ALA A 89 10.36 -2.76 -7.16
CA ALA A 89 9.98 -2.81 -5.74
C ALA A 89 9.86 -4.27 -5.27
N TYR A 90 8.64 -4.82 -5.23
CA TYR A 90 8.33 -6.16 -4.73
C TYR A 90 9.21 -7.26 -5.34
N LEU A 91 9.30 -7.31 -6.67
CA LEU A 91 9.99 -8.36 -7.41
C LEU A 91 11.41 -7.96 -7.82
N ARG A 92 12.06 -7.08 -7.05
CA ARG A 92 13.43 -6.65 -7.32
C ARG A 92 14.38 -7.83 -7.22
N GLY A 93 15.09 -8.13 -8.30
CA GLY A 93 15.93 -9.33 -8.41
C GLY A 93 15.16 -10.59 -8.82
N GLY A 94 13.92 -10.44 -9.30
CA GLY A 94 13.13 -11.51 -9.92
C GLY A 94 12.39 -12.45 -8.95
N HIS A 95 12.40 -12.14 -7.65
CA HIS A 95 11.73 -12.86 -6.58
C HIS A 95 11.28 -11.88 -5.50
N PHE A 96 10.36 -12.28 -4.64
CA PHE A 96 9.93 -11.50 -3.49
C PHE A 96 10.77 -11.83 -2.26
N VAL A 97 11.19 -10.81 -1.53
CA VAL A 97 11.88 -10.94 -0.24
C VAL A 97 11.27 -9.94 0.74
N PRO A 98 10.50 -10.40 1.75
CA PRO A 98 9.81 -9.50 2.69
C PRO A 98 10.74 -8.47 3.34
N ASP A 99 11.91 -8.90 3.82
CA ASP A 99 12.89 -8.03 4.49
C ASP A 99 13.38 -6.92 3.58
N ALA A 100 13.70 -7.25 2.32
CA ALA A 100 14.18 -6.27 1.36
C ALA A 100 13.11 -5.24 0.99
N MET A 101 11.85 -5.67 0.88
CA MET A 101 10.73 -4.78 0.61
C MET A 101 10.44 -3.86 1.80
N LEU A 102 10.48 -4.38 3.03
CA LEU A 102 10.31 -3.58 4.24
C LEU A 102 11.44 -2.56 4.42
N THR A 103 12.69 -2.95 4.15
CA THR A 103 13.82 -2.00 4.12
C THR A 103 13.60 -0.91 3.07
N LEU A 104 13.15 -1.26 1.86
CA LEU A 104 12.85 -0.28 0.83
C LEU A 104 11.76 0.70 1.29
N LEU A 105 10.66 0.21 1.86
CA LEU A 105 9.59 1.07 2.36
C LEU A 105 10.10 2.00 3.46
N GLU A 106 10.80 1.49 4.45
CA GLU A 106 11.37 2.29 5.54
C GLU A 106 12.27 3.42 5.00
N GLU A 107 13.14 3.10 4.05
CA GLU A 107 13.99 4.10 3.39
C GLU A 107 13.18 5.16 2.66
N ARG A 108 12.13 4.79 1.92
CA ARG A 108 11.31 5.74 1.15
C ARG A 108 10.43 6.62 2.04
N LEU A 109 9.84 6.05 3.09
CA LEU A 109 9.03 6.79 4.06
C LEU A 109 9.91 7.79 4.83
N SER A 110 11.08 7.34 5.29
CA SER A 110 12.08 8.21 5.93
C SER A 110 12.59 9.30 4.98
N ALA A 111 12.85 8.95 3.71
CA ALA A 111 13.30 9.91 2.71
C ALA A 111 12.31 11.06 2.54
N GLY A 112 11.00 10.78 2.47
CA GLY A 112 9.97 11.82 2.34
C GLY A 112 10.04 12.87 3.45
N GLN A 113 10.25 12.45 4.70
CA GLN A 113 10.43 13.37 5.82
C GLN A 113 11.73 14.19 5.68
N THR A 114 12.84 13.54 5.31
CA THR A 114 14.13 14.24 5.14
C THR A 114 14.16 15.20 3.95
N GLU A 115 13.37 14.91 2.91
CA GLU A 115 13.19 15.75 1.72
C GLU A 115 12.23 16.93 1.99
N GLY A 116 11.65 17.02 3.19
CA GLY A 116 10.82 18.13 3.64
C GLY A 116 9.34 18.00 3.29
N PHE A 117 8.88 16.82 2.87
CA PHE A 117 7.45 16.57 2.67
C PHE A 117 6.75 16.36 4.02
N PRO A 118 5.55 16.94 4.23
CA PRO A 118 4.83 16.79 5.49
C PRO A 118 4.41 15.35 5.80
N LEU A 119 4.08 14.59 4.75
CA LEU A 119 3.64 13.20 4.78
C LEU A 119 3.98 12.52 3.44
N THR A 120 4.03 11.20 3.46
CA THR A 120 4.00 10.31 2.30
C THR A 120 2.66 9.56 2.24
N ARG A 121 2.03 9.55 1.06
CA ARG A 121 0.89 8.68 0.72
C ARG A 121 1.41 7.56 -0.18
N LEU A 122 1.42 6.34 0.33
CA LEU A 122 1.74 5.14 -0.43
C LEU A 122 0.44 4.53 -1.00
N VAL A 123 0.45 4.27 -2.30
CA VAL A 123 -0.59 3.50 -3.01
C VAL A 123 0.11 2.39 -3.77
N ALA A 124 -0.18 1.14 -3.44
CA ALA A 124 0.47 0.02 -4.10
C ALA A 124 -0.53 -1.05 -4.54
N THR A 125 -0.40 -1.50 -5.79
CA THR A 125 -1.15 -2.64 -6.33
C THR A 125 -0.40 -3.92 -6.04
N VAL A 126 -1.10 -4.94 -5.54
CA VAL A 126 -0.48 -6.15 -4.95
C VAL A 126 -0.55 -7.40 -5.85
N GLU A 127 -1.06 -7.29 -7.08
CA GLU A 127 -1.21 -8.39 -8.03
C GLU A 127 0.12 -9.05 -8.45
N TRP A 128 1.26 -8.49 -8.01
CA TRP A 128 2.58 -9.13 -8.10
C TRP A 128 2.61 -10.47 -7.37
N ALA A 129 1.79 -10.62 -6.32
CA ALA A 129 1.68 -11.86 -5.56
C ALA A 129 0.97 -12.99 -6.32
N LEU A 130 0.33 -12.67 -7.45
CA LEU A 130 -0.28 -13.66 -8.36
C LEU A 130 0.69 -14.14 -9.44
N GLN A 131 1.91 -13.57 -9.49
CA GLN A 131 2.92 -14.00 -10.45
C GLN A 131 3.55 -15.32 -9.98
N ASP A 132 3.93 -16.17 -10.94
CA ASP A 132 4.70 -17.39 -10.66
C ASP A 132 6.17 -17.02 -10.40
N ARG A 133 6.45 -16.52 -9.19
CA ARG A 133 7.76 -16.04 -8.76
C ARG A 133 8.09 -16.56 -7.36
N PRO A 134 9.35 -16.89 -7.05
CA PRO A 134 9.71 -17.30 -5.69
C PRO A 134 9.38 -16.21 -4.66
N GLY A 135 8.92 -16.65 -3.48
CA GLY A 135 8.63 -15.78 -2.33
C GLY A 135 7.24 -15.13 -2.33
N VAL A 136 6.46 -15.21 -3.42
CA VAL A 136 5.13 -14.55 -3.46
C VAL A 136 4.16 -15.06 -2.39
N ASP A 137 4.36 -16.29 -1.91
CA ASP A 137 3.59 -16.88 -0.82
C ASP A 137 3.80 -16.18 0.54
N ASP A 138 4.89 -15.40 0.68
CA ASP A 138 5.20 -14.62 1.90
C ASP A 138 4.40 -13.31 1.99
N LEU A 139 3.45 -13.06 1.08
CA LEU A 139 2.61 -11.87 1.07
C LEU A 139 1.96 -11.61 2.44
N VAL A 140 1.35 -12.63 3.06
CA VAL A 140 0.61 -12.45 4.33
C VAL A 140 1.57 -12.09 5.47
N GLU A 141 2.76 -12.70 5.51
CA GLU A 141 3.81 -12.34 6.47
C GLU A 141 4.24 -10.89 6.27
N TYR A 142 4.52 -10.52 5.02
CA TYR A 142 4.91 -9.16 4.66
C TYR A 142 3.85 -8.13 5.06
N GLU A 143 2.59 -8.31 4.67
CA GLU A 143 1.50 -7.38 4.99
C GLU A 143 1.28 -7.27 6.51
N ALA A 144 1.43 -8.36 7.26
CA ALA A 144 1.40 -8.30 8.72
C ALA A 144 2.51 -7.37 9.25
N ARG A 145 3.73 -7.50 8.72
CA ARG A 145 4.92 -6.74 9.14
C ARG A 145 4.90 -5.27 8.70
N VAL A 146 4.19 -4.90 7.63
CA VAL A 146 3.99 -3.50 7.23
C VAL A 146 3.35 -2.67 8.35
N ASN A 147 2.57 -3.27 9.25
CA ASN A 147 2.01 -2.57 10.41
C ASN A 147 3.07 -2.01 11.37
N TYR A 148 4.26 -2.62 11.46
CA TYR A 148 5.35 -2.05 12.28
C TYR A 148 5.88 -0.75 11.68
N LEU A 149 5.92 -0.65 10.35
CA LEU A 149 6.26 0.59 9.63
C LEU A 149 5.13 1.62 9.82
N ALA A 150 3.88 1.22 9.63
CA ALA A 150 2.73 2.11 9.82
C ALA A 150 2.58 2.65 11.26
N ALA A 151 3.09 1.91 12.26
CA ALA A 151 3.13 2.36 13.65
C ALA A 151 4.28 3.37 13.92
N SER A 152 5.34 3.34 13.09
CA SER A 152 6.53 4.17 13.24
C SER A 152 6.48 5.46 12.39
N HIS A 153 5.58 5.51 11.40
CA HIS A 153 5.42 6.62 10.48
C HIS A 153 4.00 7.19 10.50
N ALA A 154 3.86 8.51 10.32
CA ALA A 154 2.57 9.18 10.19
C ALA A 154 1.91 9.01 8.80
N ASP A 155 2.57 8.26 7.93
CA ASP A 155 2.24 8.10 6.52
C ASP A 155 1.00 7.21 6.31
N ALA A 156 0.32 7.39 5.18
CA ALA A 156 -0.83 6.58 4.81
C ALA A 156 -0.41 5.52 3.79
N LEU A 157 -0.60 4.25 4.13
CA LEU A 157 -0.19 3.09 3.33
C LEU A 157 -1.44 2.35 2.84
N VAL A 158 -1.69 2.39 1.54
CA VAL A 158 -2.86 1.76 0.91
C VAL A 158 -2.42 0.63 -0.02
N CYS A 159 -2.65 -0.60 0.42
CA CYS A 159 -2.45 -1.82 -0.35
C CYS A 159 -3.73 -2.14 -1.13
N CYS A 160 -3.65 -2.25 -2.44
CA CYS A 160 -4.80 -2.29 -3.34
C CYS A 160 -4.90 -3.68 -3.99
N TYR A 161 -6.08 -4.30 -3.90
CA TYR A 161 -6.36 -5.67 -4.34
C TYR A 161 -7.53 -5.74 -5.34
N ASP A 162 -7.29 -6.33 -6.52
CA ASP A 162 -8.32 -6.68 -7.50
C ASP A 162 -9.08 -7.97 -7.11
N LEU A 163 -10.31 -7.81 -6.61
CA LEU A 163 -11.18 -8.92 -6.22
C LEU A 163 -11.57 -9.85 -7.38
N THR A 164 -11.37 -9.43 -8.64
CA THR A 164 -11.62 -10.30 -9.80
C THR A 164 -10.47 -11.29 -10.05
N GLN A 165 -9.30 -11.03 -9.46
CA GLN A 165 -8.09 -11.84 -9.64
C GLN A 165 -7.72 -12.62 -8.37
N PHE A 166 -7.93 -12.05 -7.19
CA PHE A 166 -7.61 -12.70 -5.92
C PHE A 166 -8.67 -13.72 -5.48
N GLY A 167 -8.21 -14.91 -5.10
CA GLY A 167 -9.06 -15.94 -4.50
C GLY A 167 -9.55 -15.56 -3.10
N ALA A 168 -10.75 -16.03 -2.73
CA ALA A 168 -11.39 -15.68 -1.46
C ALA A 168 -10.54 -16.00 -0.22
N GLY A 169 -9.77 -17.09 -0.25
CA GLY A 169 -8.86 -17.46 0.85
C GLY A 169 -7.81 -16.38 1.13
N LEU A 170 -7.10 -15.94 0.08
CA LEU A 170 -6.08 -14.91 0.20
C LEU A 170 -6.66 -13.54 0.58
N VAL A 171 -7.85 -13.20 0.07
CA VAL A 171 -8.57 -11.99 0.51
C VAL A 171 -8.87 -12.03 2.02
N MET A 172 -9.28 -13.19 2.54
CA MET A 172 -9.50 -13.35 3.98
C MET A 172 -8.21 -13.25 4.78
N ASP A 173 -7.10 -13.80 4.30
CA ASP A 173 -5.80 -13.66 5.00
C ASP A 173 -5.30 -12.21 4.99
N VAL A 174 -5.46 -11.47 3.89
CA VAL A 174 -5.16 -10.04 3.79
C VAL A 174 -6.05 -9.19 4.69
N LEU A 175 -7.34 -9.53 4.82
CA LEU A 175 -8.22 -8.87 5.79
C LEU A 175 -7.73 -9.06 7.23
N ARG A 176 -6.96 -10.10 7.54
CA ARG A 176 -6.42 -10.28 8.89
C ARG A 176 -5.19 -9.43 9.15
N THR A 177 -4.52 -8.93 8.12
CA THR A 177 -3.29 -8.13 8.25
C THR A 177 -3.53 -6.62 8.34
N HIS A 178 -4.70 -6.12 7.93
CA HIS A 178 -4.96 -4.68 7.85
C HIS A 178 -5.99 -4.20 8.88
N PRO A 179 -5.69 -3.17 9.69
CA PRO A 179 -6.63 -2.60 10.66
C PRO A 179 -7.78 -1.83 10.01
N MET A 180 -7.60 -1.36 8.77
CA MET A 180 -8.60 -0.62 8.01
C MET A 180 -8.83 -1.27 6.65
N ALA A 181 -10.06 -1.24 6.15
CA ALA A 181 -10.41 -1.80 4.85
C ALA A 181 -11.31 -0.85 4.05
N ILE A 182 -11.10 -0.75 2.74
CA ILE A 182 -12.05 -0.12 1.81
C ILE A 182 -12.83 -1.23 1.10
N ILE A 183 -14.15 -1.25 1.30
CA ILE A 183 -15.05 -2.22 0.69
C ILE A 183 -16.20 -1.45 0.04
N GLY A 184 -16.41 -1.65 -1.26
CA GLY A 184 -17.45 -0.94 -2.01
C GLY A 184 -17.28 0.59 -1.96
N GLY A 185 -16.04 1.06 -2.00
CA GLY A 185 -15.69 2.48 -1.99
C GLY A 185 -15.89 3.22 -0.66
N THR A 186 -16.10 2.50 0.45
CA THR A 186 -16.22 3.09 1.80
C THR A 186 -15.12 2.55 2.71
N LEU A 187 -14.52 3.43 3.52
CA LEU A 187 -13.53 3.06 4.54
C LEU A 187 -14.20 2.53 5.80
N HIS A 188 -13.71 1.40 6.31
CA HIS A 188 -14.17 0.74 7.53
C HIS A 188 -12.99 0.42 8.45
N GLU A 189 -13.22 0.51 9.77
CA GLU A 189 -12.42 -0.26 10.72
C GLU A 189 -12.66 -1.75 10.46
N ASN A 190 -11.58 -2.52 10.38
CA ASN A 190 -11.65 -3.91 9.98
C ASN A 190 -11.79 -4.84 11.21
N PRO A 191 -12.96 -5.47 11.41
CA PRO A 191 -13.18 -6.34 12.57
C PRO A 191 -12.40 -7.67 12.50
N PHE A 192 -11.81 -8.00 11.35
CA PHE A 192 -11.03 -9.22 11.15
C PHE A 192 -9.54 -9.04 11.43
N PHE A 193 -9.10 -7.81 11.72
CA PHE A 193 -7.69 -7.51 11.97
C PHE A 193 -7.14 -8.31 13.15
N VAL A 194 -5.99 -8.94 12.94
CA VAL A 194 -5.23 -9.65 13.96
C VAL A 194 -3.93 -8.89 14.19
N PRO A 195 -3.56 -8.55 15.45
CA PRO A 195 -2.28 -7.91 15.74
C PRO A 195 -1.09 -8.67 15.10
N PRO A 196 -0.11 -7.95 14.51
CA PRO A 196 0.98 -8.57 13.76
C PRO A 196 1.71 -9.70 14.50
N ASP A 197 2.03 -9.50 15.79
CA ASP A 197 2.74 -10.50 16.59
C ASP A 197 1.97 -11.83 16.70
N LEU A 198 0.65 -11.76 16.85
CA LEU A 198 -0.23 -12.93 16.97
C LEU A 198 -0.38 -13.64 15.62
N LEU A 199 -0.57 -12.88 14.54
CA LEU A 199 -0.70 -13.45 13.21
C LEU A 199 0.59 -14.13 12.75
N LEU A 200 1.74 -13.49 12.98
CA LEU A 200 3.06 -14.07 12.67
C LEU A 200 3.37 -15.32 13.52
N GLN A 201 2.89 -15.38 14.76
CA GLN A 201 2.99 -16.61 15.56
C GLN A 201 2.13 -17.72 14.96
N GLU A 202 0.92 -17.42 14.50
CA GLU A 202 0.03 -18.38 13.86
C GLU A 202 0.60 -18.93 12.54
N LEU A 203 1.14 -18.06 11.69
CA LEU A 203 1.76 -18.47 10.41
C LEU A 203 2.92 -19.46 10.63
N ARG A 204 3.80 -19.17 11.60
CA ARG A 204 4.88 -20.09 12.00
C ARG A 204 4.37 -21.43 12.54
N GLY A 205 3.18 -21.47 13.14
CA GLY A 205 2.54 -22.69 13.60
C GLY A 205 1.85 -23.51 12.50
N ARG A 206 1.63 -22.92 11.32
CA ARG A 206 1.03 -23.57 10.14
C ARG A 206 2.08 -24.15 9.18
N GLU A 207 3.33 -23.71 9.25
CA GLU A 207 4.43 -24.40 8.58
C GLU A 207 4.45 -25.85 9.08
N PRO A 208 4.33 -26.86 8.20
CA PRO A 208 4.36 -28.24 8.64
C PRO A 208 5.66 -28.46 9.40
N ALA A 209 5.55 -28.83 10.68
CA ALA A 209 6.66 -29.33 11.47
C ALA A 209 7.40 -30.32 10.58
N GLY A 210 8.63 -29.97 10.19
CA GLY A 210 9.33 -30.60 9.08
C GLY A 210 9.21 -32.12 9.14
N LEU A 211 8.89 -32.72 8.00
CA LEU A 211 9.16 -34.13 7.76
C LEU A 211 10.67 -34.34 7.89
N ASN A 212 11.13 -34.62 9.10
CA ASN A 212 12.45 -35.16 9.43
C ASN A 212 12.25 -36.35 10.37
#